data_AF-A0A832ESH9-F1
#
_entry.id   AF-A0A832ESH9-F1
#
_cell.length_a   1.000
_cell.length_b   1.000
_cell.length_c   1.000
_cell.angle_alpha   90.00
_cell.angle_beta   90.00
_cell.angle_gamma   90.00
#
_symmetry.space_group_name_H-M   'P 1'
#
loop_
_entity.id
_entity.type
_entity.pdbx_description
1 polymer ?
#
loop_
_entity_poly.entity_id
_entity_poly.type
_entity_poly.pdbx_seq_one_letter_code
_entity_poly.pdbx_strand_id
1 'polypeptide(L)'
;EENLQARIRGTLLMALSNKLGWLVLTTGNKSETAVGYSTLYGDMAGGFAVVKDVPKTLVYELCAARNARAGRDLVPGSVLSKPPSAELRPDQRDEDSLPPYAVLDPILEGYVERDLSVADLVELGHDEATVRRVVALVDGSEYKRRQGPPGVRVTSRAFGKDRRMPITNAYRDGDRGADGRSRSTGPSSPRGAVQP
;
A
#
# COMPACT_ATOMS: atom_id res chain seq x y z
N GLU A 1 21.12 -10.12 -5.99
CA GLU A 1 19.82 -9.84 -6.64
C GLU A 1 18.68 -10.18 -5.67
N GLU A 2 18.09 -9.20 -4.98
CA GLU A 2 17.04 -9.43 -3.95
C GLU A 2 15.70 -9.89 -4.57
N ASN A 3 15.27 -9.24 -5.65
CA ASN A 3 14.00 -9.55 -6.31
C ASN A 3 13.96 -10.97 -6.90
N LEU A 4 15.10 -11.48 -7.36
CA LEU A 4 15.20 -12.86 -7.87
C LEU A 4 14.94 -13.88 -6.75
N GLN A 5 15.49 -13.65 -5.56
CA GLN A 5 15.25 -14.52 -4.40
C GLN A 5 13.77 -14.57 -4.03
N ALA A 6 13.09 -13.42 -3.98
CA ALA A 6 11.66 -13.37 -3.70
C ALA A 6 10.83 -14.13 -4.75
N ARG A 7 11.15 -13.98 -6.04
CA ARG A 7 10.46 -14.72 -7.13
C ARG A 7 10.71 -16.22 -7.12
N ILE A 8 11.91 -16.66 -6.73
CA ILE A 8 12.21 -18.08 -6.53
C ILE A 8 11.34 -18.64 -5.40
N ARG A 9 11.24 -17.93 -4.26
CA ARG A 9 10.36 -18.32 -3.14
C ARG A 9 8.89 -18.46 -3.60
N GLY A 10 8.38 -17.46 -4.34
CA GLY A 10 7.03 -17.50 -4.91
C GLY A 10 6.82 -18.71 -5.83
N THR A 11 7.75 -18.94 -6.77
CA THR A 11 7.70 -20.08 -7.69
C THR A 11 7.67 -21.43 -6.95
N LEU A 12 8.50 -21.58 -5.92
CA LEU A 12 8.55 -22.81 -5.12
C LEU A 12 7.22 -23.09 -4.39
N LEU A 13 6.64 -22.07 -3.75
CA LEU A 13 5.35 -22.21 -3.06
C LEU A 13 4.22 -22.54 -4.03
N MET A 14 4.21 -21.93 -5.21
CA MET A 14 3.22 -22.25 -6.25
C MET A 14 3.41 -23.67 -6.81
N ALA A 15 4.64 -24.16 -6.94
CA ALA A 15 4.89 -25.54 -7.35
C ALA A 15 4.35 -26.55 -6.32
N LEU A 16 4.53 -26.28 -5.02
CA LEU A 16 3.96 -27.10 -3.95
C LEU A 16 2.43 -27.05 -3.95
N SER A 17 1.84 -25.86 -4.12
CA SER A 17 0.40 -25.67 -4.25
C SER A 17 -0.18 -26.50 -5.40
N ASN A 18 0.43 -26.45 -6.59
CA ASN A 18 0.00 -27.23 -7.75
C ASN A 18 0.06 -28.73 -7.50
N LYS A 19 1.10 -29.20 -6.79
CA LYS A 19 1.31 -30.63 -6.51
C LYS A 19 0.37 -31.17 -5.43
N LEU A 20 0.07 -30.36 -4.41
CA LEU A 20 -0.62 -30.81 -3.19
C LEU A 20 -2.07 -30.30 -3.09
N GLY A 21 -2.51 -29.44 -4.00
CA GLY A 21 -3.84 -28.82 -3.97
C GLY A 21 -4.01 -27.77 -2.87
N TRP A 22 -2.92 -27.20 -2.36
CA TRP A 22 -2.94 -26.20 -1.29
C TRP A 22 -3.20 -24.79 -1.84
N LEU A 23 -3.83 -23.93 -1.04
CA LEU A 23 -3.92 -22.51 -1.33
C LEU A 23 -2.73 -21.77 -0.71
N VAL A 24 -1.90 -21.11 -1.53
CA VAL A 24 -0.85 -20.24 -1.01
C VAL A 24 -1.47 -18.97 -0.43
N LEU A 25 -1.19 -18.70 0.85
CA LEU A 25 -1.57 -17.46 1.52
C LEU A 25 -0.41 -16.47 1.46
N THR A 26 -0.63 -15.29 0.89
CA THR A 26 0.39 -14.23 0.86
C THR A 26 0.37 -13.44 2.17
N THR A 27 1.53 -12.95 2.60
CA THR A 27 1.72 -12.32 3.92
C THR A 27 1.94 -10.82 3.88
N GLY A 28 1.79 -10.18 2.72
CA GLY A 28 1.90 -8.73 2.58
C GLY A 28 0.79 -8.00 3.33
N ASN A 29 1.16 -7.04 4.18
CA ASN A 29 0.21 -6.24 4.96
C ASN A 29 -0.20 -4.94 4.24
N LYS A 30 -1.09 -4.15 4.85
CA LYS A 30 -1.61 -2.92 4.24
C LYS A 30 -0.52 -1.89 4.00
N SER A 31 0.41 -1.73 4.95
CA SER A 31 1.48 -0.74 4.88
C SER A 31 2.44 -1.05 3.73
N GLU A 32 2.89 -2.30 3.62
CA GLU A 32 3.73 -2.78 2.51
C GLU A 32 3.01 -2.65 1.16
N THR A 33 1.73 -3.05 1.11
CA THR A 33 0.90 -2.96 -0.10
C THR A 33 0.67 -1.51 -0.53
N ALA A 34 0.51 -0.60 0.43
CA ALA A 34 0.26 0.81 0.17
C ALA A 34 1.42 1.45 -0.58
N VAL A 35 2.63 1.33 -0.05
CA VAL A 35 3.85 1.94 -0.62
C VAL A 35 4.54 1.07 -1.67
N GLY A 36 3.97 -0.10 -1.98
CA GLY A 36 4.51 -1.04 -2.95
C GLY A 36 5.84 -1.66 -2.53
N TYR A 37 6.04 -1.84 -1.23
CA TYR A 37 7.19 -2.55 -0.66
C TYR A 37 6.99 -4.06 -0.81
N SER A 38 6.99 -4.50 -2.06
CA SER A 38 6.69 -5.86 -2.48
C SER A 38 7.38 -6.19 -3.80
N THR A 39 7.61 -7.47 -4.01
CA THR A 39 8.12 -8.02 -5.27
C THR A 39 6.98 -8.65 -6.05
N LEU A 40 6.69 -8.09 -7.23
CA LEU A 40 5.75 -8.73 -8.16
C LEU A 40 6.20 -10.15 -8.49
N TYR A 41 5.27 -11.08 -8.33
CA TYR A 41 5.46 -12.52 -8.49
C TYR A 41 6.45 -13.16 -7.50
N GLY A 42 6.83 -12.41 -6.45
CA GLY A 42 7.57 -12.91 -5.29
C GLY A 42 6.62 -13.11 -4.10
N ASP A 43 6.74 -12.26 -3.08
CA ASP A 43 5.85 -12.26 -1.90
C ASP A 43 4.36 -12.06 -2.24
N MET A 44 4.06 -11.48 -3.41
CA MET A 44 2.69 -11.33 -3.92
C MET A 44 2.13 -12.59 -4.59
N ALA A 45 2.94 -13.64 -4.80
CA ALA A 45 2.51 -14.85 -5.48
C ALA A 45 1.69 -15.75 -4.52
N GLY A 46 0.38 -15.74 -4.69
CA GLY A 46 -0.52 -16.64 -3.97
C GLY A 46 -1.98 -16.40 -4.32
N GLY A 47 -2.88 -17.18 -3.72
CA GLY A 47 -4.30 -17.15 -4.02
C GLY A 47 -5.13 -16.25 -3.10
N PHE A 48 -4.63 -15.95 -1.90
CA PHE A 48 -5.36 -15.11 -0.95
C PHE A 48 -4.42 -14.36 0.02
N ALA A 49 -4.68 -13.07 0.23
CA ALA A 49 -3.89 -12.20 1.10
C ALA A 49 -4.65 -11.92 2.41
N VAL A 50 -4.36 -12.71 3.44
CA VAL A 50 -5.12 -12.71 4.71
C VAL A 50 -5.03 -11.35 5.42
N VAL A 51 -3.85 -10.75 5.44
CA VAL A 51 -3.56 -9.51 6.17
C VAL A 51 -3.41 -8.28 5.27
N LYS A 52 -3.90 -8.35 4.02
CA LYS A 52 -3.74 -7.30 3.00
C LYS A 52 -4.22 -5.92 3.43
N ASP A 53 -5.27 -5.87 4.26
CA ASP A 53 -5.88 -4.64 4.73
C ASP A 53 -5.60 -4.36 6.21
N VAL A 54 -4.60 -5.03 6.80
CA VAL A 54 -4.16 -4.80 8.20
C VAL A 54 -2.90 -3.93 8.18
N PRO A 55 -2.88 -2.72 8.78
CA PRO A 55 -1.65 -1.93 8.94
C PRO A 55 -0.57 -2.68 9.75
N LYS A 56 0.71 -2.40 9.52
CA LYS A 56 1.82 -3.10 10.19
C LYS A 56 1.74 -2.96 11.70
N THR A 57 1.45 -1.76 12.20
CA THR A 57 1.22 -1.48 13.63
C THR A 57 0.15 -2.40 14.21
N LEU A 58 -1.00 -2.52 13.53
CA LEU A 58 -2.09 -3.41 13.92
C LEU A 58 -1.70 -4.91 13.85
N VAL A 59 -0.81 -5.32 12.93
CA VAL A 59 -0.29 -6.70 12.91
C VAL A 59 0.40 -7.04 14.23
N TYR A 60 1.25 -6.15 14.76
CA TYR A 60 1.91 -6.36 16.05
C TYR A 60 0.92 -6.44 17.21
N GLU A 61 -0.07 -5.54 17.24
CA GLU A 61 -1.14 -5.56 18.26
C GLU A 61 -1.95 -6.86 18.22
N LEU A 62 -2.31 -7.34 17.02
CA LEU A 62 -3.05 -8.59 16.84
C LEU A 62 -2.24 -9.80 17.31
N CYS A 63 -0.93 -9.83 17.05
CA CYS A 63 -0.05 -10.88 17.53
C CYS A 63 0.00 -10.90 19.07
N ALA A 64 0.19 -9.74 19.70
CA ALA A 64 0.21 -9.60 21.15
C ALA A 64 -1.13 -10.05 21.78
N ALA A 65 -2.25 -9.57 21.23
CA ALA A 65 -3.58 -9.97 21.66
C ALA A 65 -3.83 -11.47 21.49
N ARG A 66 -3.32 -12.08 20.42
CA ARG A 66 -3.45 -13.51 20.15
C ARG A 66 -2.67 -14.36 21.16
N ASN A 67 -1.44 -13.98 21.49
CA ASN A 67 -0.64 -14.64 22.52
C ASN A 67 -1.31 -14.53 23.90
N ALA A 68 -1.75 -13.32 24.28
CA ALA A 68 -2.43 -13.09 25.55
C ALA A 68 -3.69 -13.96 25.68
N ARG A 69 -4.52 -14.04 24.63
CA ARG A 69 -5.72 -14.89 24.61
C ARG A 69 -5.39 -16.39 24.69
N ALA A 70 -4.24 -16.81 24.18
CA ALA A 70 -3.82 -18.21 24.22
C ALA A 70 -3.18 -18.60 25.56
N GLY A 71 -2.79 -17.62 26.40
CA GLY A 71 -2.02 -17.87 27.63
C GLY A 71 -0.61 -18.42 27.37
N ARG A 72 -0.12 -18.33 26.12
CA ARG A 72 1.20 -18.79 25.68
C ARG A 72 1.62 -18.08 24.40
N ASP A 73 2.92 -18.11 24.11
CA ASP A 73 3.47 -17.55 22.87
C ASP A 73 3.17 -18.45 21.67
N LEU A 74 2.11 -18.12 20.92
CA LEU A 74 1.85 -18.68 19.59
C LEU A 74 2.75 -18.03 18.54
N VAL A 75 2.96 -16.72 18.66
CA VAL A 75 3.98 -15.96 17.92
C VAL A 75 5.15 -15.73 18.89
N PRO A 76 6.36 -16.25 18.63
CA PRO A 76 7.47 -16.10 19.55
C PRO A 76 7.83 -14.64 19.82
N GLY A 77 8.15 -14.30 21.07
CA GLY A 77 8.57 -12.93 21.43
C GLY A 77 9.76 -12.42 20.61
N SER A 78 10.68 -13.32 20.21
CA SER A 78 11.81 -12.99 19.34
C SER A 78 11.42 -12.49 17.95
N VAL A 79 10.27 -12.93 17.42
CA VAL A 79 9.73 -12.44 16.15
C VAL A 79 9.15 -11.04 16.32
N LEU A 80 8.53 -10.76 17.48
CA LEU A 80 7.91 -9.47 17.77
C LEU A 80 8.93 -8.39 18.11
N SER A 81 10.07 -8.76 18.71
CA SER A 81 11.14 -7.82 19.06
C SER A 81 12.11 -7.54 17.91
N LYS A 82 12.12 -8.39 16.86
CA LYS A 82 13.01 -8.22 15.72
C LYS A 82 12.56 -7.04 14.85
N PRO A 83 13.49 -6.17 14.39
CA PRO A 83 13.16 -5.15 13.41
C PRO A 83 12.54 -5.75 12.14
N PRO A 84 11.54 -5.09 11.53
CA PRO A 84 10.88 -5.57 10.33
C PRO A 84 11.86 -5.61 9.14
N SER A 85 11.81 -6.71 8.38
CA SER A 85 12.74 -7.00 7.28
C SER A 85 12.14 -8.00 6.29
N ALA A 86 12.50 -7.88 5.01
CA ALA A 86 12.22 -8.88 3.97
C ALA A 86 13.24 -10.05 3.93
N GLU A 87 14.36 -9.93 4.64
CA GLU A 87 15.41 -10.95 4.75
C GLU A 87 15.91 -11.47 3.38
N LEU A 88 16.19 -10.54 2.46
CA LEU A 88 16.73 -10.78 1.12
C LEU A 88 18.22 -10.45 1.00
N ARG A 89 18.76 -9.68 1.95
CA ARG A 89 20.20 -9.42 2.10
C ARG A 89 20.59 -9.39 3.59
N PRO A 90 21.88 -9.56 3.94
CA PRO A 90 22.36 -9.41 5.32
C PRO A 90 21.99 -8.06 5.91
N ASP A 91 21.60 -8.06 7.19
CA ASP A 91 21.28 -6.88 8.00
C ASP A 91 20.21 -5.94 7.41
N GLN A 92 19.39 -6.44 6.48
CA GLN A 92 18.30 -5.67 5.87
C GLN A 92 17.28 -5.23 6.91
N ARG A 93 16.86 -3.97 6.83
CA ARG A 93 15.69 -3.45 7.56
C ARG A 93 14.77 -2.72 6.59
N ASP A 94 13.46 -2.79 6.85
CA ASP A 94 12.48 -2.05 6.06
C ASP A 94 12.73 -0.53 6.15
N GLU A 95 13.19 -0.07 7.32
CA GLU A 95 13.55 1.32 7.61
C GLU A 95 14.72 1.86 6.76
N ASP A 96 15.52 0.99 6.14
CA ASP A 96 16.53 1.42 5.18
C ASP A 96 15.89 2.05 3.93
N SER A 97 14.60 1.78 3.68
CA SER A 97 13.86 2.22 2.50
C SER A 97 12.53 2.90 2.82
N LEU A 98 12.01 2.80 4.03
CA LEU A 98 10.72 3.36 4.44
C LEU A 98 10.88 4.18 5.72
N PRO A 99 9.98 5.14 6.01
CA PRO A 99 9.86 5.68 7.36
C PRO A 99 9.50 4.55 8.35
N PRO A 100 9.81 4.69 9.65
CA PRO A 100 9.34 3.76 10.67
C PRO A 100 7.82 3.58 10.59
N TYR A 101 7.33 2.36 10.80
CA TYR A 101 5.89 2.06 10.65
C TYR A 101 4.99 2.90 11.56
N ALA A 102 5.47 3.29 12.75
CA ALA A 102 4.77 4.20 13.65
C ALA A 102 4.54 5.60 13.06
N VAL A 103 5.34 6.00 12.06
CA VAL A 103 5.18 7.26 11.31
C VAL A 103 4.43 7.00 10.00
N LEU A 104 4.75 5.89 9.31
CA LEU A 104 4.16 5.54 8.02
C LEU A 104 2.65 5.27 8.12
N ASP A 105 2.23 4.45 9.09
CA ASP A 105 0.83 3.97 9.17
C ASP A 105 -0.18 5.12 9.40
N PRO A 106 0.06 6.10 10.29
CA PRO A 106 -0.83 7.26 10.43
C PRO A 106 -0.94 8.12 9.16
N ILE A 107 0.17 8.29 8.42
CA ILE A 107 0.17 9.00 7.13
C ILE A 107 -0.67 8.23 6.11
N LEU A 108 -0.51 6.91 6.05
CA LEU A 108 -1.30 6.04 5.16
C LEU A 108 -2.79 6.07 5.51
N GLU A 109 -3.15 6.01 6.79
CA GLU A 109 -4.54 6.12 7.24
C GLU A 109 -5.14 7.47 6.80
N GLY A 110 -4.44 8.57 7.06
CA GLY A 110 -4.89 9.90 6.65
C GLY A 110 -5.07 10.03 5.13
N TYR A 111 -4.05 9.65 4.36
CA TYR A 111 -4.06 9.81 2.89
C TYR A 111 -5.00 8.82 2.19
N VAL A 112 -5.04 7.56 2.62
CA VAL A 112 -5.75 6.48 1.92
C VAL A 112 -7.18 6.37 2.41
N GLU A 113 -7.40 6.40 3.72
CA GLU A 113 -8.71 6.12 4.32
C GLU A 113 -9.54 7.37 4.52
N ARG A 114 -8.90 8.47 4.95
CA ARG A 114 -9.56 9.74 5.28
C ARG A 114 -9.52 10.78 4.16
N ASP A 115 -8.90 10.48 3.01
CA ASP A 115 -8.74 11.39 1.86
C ASP A 115 -8.09 12.75 2.21
N LEU A 116 -7.21 12.77 3.22
CA LEU A 116 -6.50 13.98 3.61
C LEU A 116 -5.47 14.36 2.54
N SER A 117 -5.37 15.64 2.24
CA SER A 117 -4.34 16.17 1.35
C SER A 117 -2.96 16.19 2.02
N VAL A 118 -1.90 16.42 1.24
CA VAL A 118 -0.56 16.64 1.79
C VAL A 118 -0.55 17.78 2.82
N ALA A 119 -1.28 18.87 2.55
CA ALA A 119 -1.36 20.01 3.45
C ALA A 119 -2.02 19.63 4.79
N ASP A 120 -3.15 18.92 4.74
CA ASP A 120 -3.86 18.48 5.95
C ASP A 120 -2.97 17.55 6.82
N LEU A 121 -2.22 16.65 6.19
CA LEU A 121 -1.29 15.75 6.89
C LEU A 121 -0.14 16.51 7.57
N VAL A 122 0.36 17.58 6.93
CA VAL A 122 1.38 18.45 7.53
C VAL A 122 0.80 19.25 8.70
N GLU A 123 -0.43 19.76 8.57
CA GLU A 123 -1.14 20.44 9.67
C GLU A 123 -1.38 19.51 10.88
N LEU A 124 -1.56 18.21 10.64
CA LEU A 124 -1.62 17.18 11.69
C LEU A 124 -0.25 16.90 12.37
N GLY A 125 0.82 17.59 11.95
CA GLY A 125 2.14 17.53 12.58
C GLY A 125 3.09 16.51 11.95
N HIS A 126 2.76 15.94 10.79
CA HIS A 126 3.69 15.09 10.05
C HIS A 126 4.72 15.93 9.28
N ASP A 127 5.96 15.43 9.20
CA ASP A 127 7.01 16.06 8.39
C ASP A 127 6.64 16.07 6.90
N GLU A 128 6.68 17.25 6.26
CA GLU A 128 6.24 17.43 4.88
C GLU A 128 7.03 16.59 3.88
N ALA A 129 8.36 16.49 4.05
CA ALA A 129 9.20 15.71 3.16
C ALA A 129 8.83 14.23 3.22
N THR A 130 8.56 13.71 4.43
CA THR A 130 8.09 12.35 4.66
C THR A 130 6.71 12.12 4.05
N VAL A 131 5.74 13.02 4.27
CA VAL A 131 4.38 12.90 3.71
C VAL A 131 4.43 12.84 2.18
N ARG A 132 5.12 13.80 1.53
CA ARG A 132 5.24 13.84 0.07
C ARG A 132 5.88 12.57 -0.49
N ARG A 133 6.90 12.06 0.18
CA ARG A 133 7.57 10.80 -0.19
C ARG A 133 6.61 9.60 -0.11
N VAL A 134 5.86 9.48 1.00
CA VAL A 134 4.88 8.39 1.18
C VAL A 134 3.78 8.46 0.13
N VAL A 135 3.22 9.64 -0.13
CA VAL A 135 2.20 9.85 -1.17
C VAL A 135 2.71 9.43 -2.55
N ALA A 136 3.92 9.83 -2.91
CA ALA A 136 4.53 9.45 -4.18
C ALA A 136 4.71 7.91 -4.30
N LEU A 137 5.12 7.24 -3.22
CA LEU A 137 5.22 5.77 -3.19
C LEU A 137 3.84 5.11 -3.34
N VAL A 138 2.81 5.64 -2.67
CA VAL A 138 1.45 5.13 -2.78
C VAL A 138 0.95 5.24 -4.21
N ASP A 139 1.07 6.40 -4.83
CA ASP A 139 0.54 6.61 -6.18
C ASP A 139 1.31 5.81 -7.23
N GLY A 140 2.63 5.71 -7.10
CA GLY A 140 3.49 4.93 -8.00
C GLY A 140 3.29 3.41 -7.90
N SER A 141 2.65 2.92 -6.84
CA SER A 141 2.52 1.49 -6.56
C SER A 141 1.21 0.86 -7.04
N GLU A 142 0.38 1.63 -7.77
CA GLU A 142 -0.92 1.19 -8.27
C GLU A 142 -0.83 -0.07 -9.14
N TYR A 143 0.17 -0.14 -10.03
CA TYR A 143 0.35 -1.30 -10.91
C TYR A 143 0.64 -2.60 -10.15
N LYS A 144 1.33 -2.52 -9.00
CA LYS A 144 1.57 -3.69 -8.15
C LYS A 144 0.27 -4.12 -7.47
N ARG A 145 -0.44 -3.17 -6.85
CA ARG A 145 -1.69 -3.45 -6.10
C ARG A 145 -2.76 -4.12 -6.95
N ARG A 146 -2.88 -3.73 -8.23
CA ARG A 146 -3.85 -4.33 -9.16
C ARG A 146 -3.58 -5.79 -9.51
N GLN A 147 -2.36 -6.27 -9.30
CA GLN A 147 -1.95 -7.66 -9.56
C GLN A 147 -1.91 -8.51 -8.28
N GLY A 148 -2.14 -7.91 -7.11
CA GLY A 148 -2.17 -8.63 -5.85
C GLY A 148 -3.43 -9.50 -5.72
N PRO A 149 -3.36 -10.62 -4.97
CA PRO A 149 -4.51 -11.49 -4.76
C PRO A 149 -5.65 -10.79 -4.00
N PRO A 150 -6.87 -11.37 -4.03
CA PRO A 150 -7.96 -10.92 -3.17
C PRO A 150 -7.58 -11.09 -1.69
N GLY A 151 -8.23 -10.33 -0.82
CA GLY A 151 -7.98 -10.36 0.62
C GLY A 151 -9.17 -9.83 1.40
N VAL A 152 -9.10 -9.93 2.73
CA VAL A 152 -10.14 -9.41 3.63
C VAL A 152 -9.98 -7.90 3.77
N ARG A 153 -11.10 -7.16 3.75
CA ARG A 153 -11.16 -5.76 4.16
C ARG A 153 -11.53 -5.68 5.63
N VAL A 154 -10.74 -4.96 6.42
CA VAL A 154 -10.99 -4.72 7.84
C VAL A 154 -11.09 -3.23 8.17
N THR A 155 -10.69 -2.37 7.24
CA THR A 155 -10.69 -0.91 7.42
C THR A 155 -11.85 -0.22 6.71
N SER A 156 -11.99 1.08 6.97
CA SER A 156 -13.01 1.93 6.35
C SER A 156 -12.85 2.02 4.83
N ARG A 157 -11.61 1.89 4.32
CA ARG A 157 -11.33 1.90 2.89
C ARG A 157 -10.11 1.04 2.54
N ALA A 158 -10.33 0.02 1.72
CA ALA A 158 -9.28 -0.87 1.25
C ALA A 158 -8.79 -0.52 -0.17
N PHE A 159 -7.56 -0.92 -0.49
CA PHE A 159 -7.08 -0.88 -1.87
C PHE A 159 -7.83 -1.90 -2.74
N GLY A 160 -8.31 -1.46 -3.91
CA GLY A 160 -8.97 -2.35 -4.89
C GLY A 160 -10.34 -1.84 -5.32
N LYS A 161 -11.42 -2.30 -4.69
CA LYS A 161 -12.78 -1.83 -5.05
C LYS A 161 -13.07 -0.42 -4.53
N ASP A 162 -12.58 -0.09 -3.34
CA ASP A 162 -12.95 1.17 -2.67
C ASP A 162 -12.06 2.35 -3.09
N ARG A 163 -10.80 2.10 -3.49
CA ARG A 163 -9.88 3.11 -4.03
C ARG A 163 -9.22 2.61 -5.31
N ARG A 164 -9.44 3.31 -6.42
CA ARG A 164 -8.87 3.02 -7.75
C ARG A 164 -8.27 4.26 -8.36
N MET A 165 -6.95 4.26 -8.52
CA MET A 165 -6.23 5.31 -9.24
C MET A 165 -5.82 4.80 -10.62
N PRO A 166 -5.64 5.66 -11.64
CA PRO A 166 -5.04 5.24 -12.90
C PRO A 166 -3.60 4.73 -12.67
N ILE A 167 -3.19 3.68 -13.38
CA ILE A 167 -1.79 3.21 -13.35
C ILE A 167 -0.89 4.27 -13.99
N THR A 168 -1.25 4.71 -15.19
CA THR A 168 -0.58 5.82 -15.87
C THR A 168 -1.08 7.13 -15.25
N ASN A 169 -0.35 7.62 -14.26
CA ASN A 169 -0.69 8.84 -13.54
C ASN A 169 0.53 9.76 -13.43
N ALA A 170 0.42 10.97 -13.97
CA ALA A 170 1.43 12.02 -13.84
C ALA A 170 0.98 13.17 -12.92
N TYR A 171 -0.19 13.06 -12.28
CA TYR A 171 -0.68 14.07 -11.34
C TYR A 171 0.31 14.26 -10.18
N ARG A 172 0.56 15.52 -9.83
CA ARG A 172 1.33 15.95 -8.67
C ARG A 172 0.51 16.96 -7.89
N ASP A 173 0.40 16.77 -6.57
CA ASP A 173 -0.49 17.57 -5.71
C ASP A 173 -0.07 19.06 -5.59
N GLY A 174 1.04 19.46 -6.23
CA GLY A 174 1.49 20.85 -6.37
C GLY A 174 1.11 21.55 -7.68
N ASP A 175 0.55 20.84 -8.67
CA ASP A 175 0.25 21.43 -9.99
C ASP A 175 -1.00 22.34 -9.98
N ARG A 176 -1.75 22.40 -8.87
CA ARG A 176 -2.88 23.32 -8.71
C ARG A 176 -2.47 24.80 -8.65
N GLY A 177 -1.18 25.11 -8.53
CA GLY A 177 -0.66 26.49 -8.48
C GLY A 177 -0.10 27.03 -9.81
N ALA A 178 0.06 26.20 -10.84
CA ALA A 178 0.82 26.57 -12.04
C ALA A 178 -0.02 26.85 -13.30
N ASP A 179 -1.33 26.50 -13.31
CA ASP A 179 -2.20 26.77 -14.45
C ASP A 179 -3.11 27.98 -14.19
N GLY A 180 -2.46 29.11 -13.90
CA GLY A 180 -3.05 30.46 -13.98
C GLY A 180 -3.25 30.93 -15.42
N ARG A 181 -3.70 30.05 -16.33
CA ARG A 181 -4.11 30.45 -17.67
C ARG A 181 -5.56 30.90 -17.65
N SER A 182 -5.73 32.21 -17.69
CA SER A 182 -6.96 32.91 -18.01
C SER A 182 -7.74 32.17 -19.10
N ARG A 183 -8.85 31.53 -18.74
CA ARG A 183 -9.89 31.22 -19.73
C ARG A 183 -10.51 32.55 -20.12
N SER A 184 -9.99 33.13 -21.21
CA SER A 184 -10.65 34.22 -21.90
C SER A 184 -12.06 33.75 -22.29
N THR A 185 -13.06 34.48 -21.83
CA THR A 185 -14.45 34.36 -22.24
C THR A 185 -14.54 34.69 -23.73
N GLY A 186 -14.59 33.68 -24.59
CA GLY A 186 -15.02 33.82 -25.98
C GLY A 186 -16.55 33.94 -26.05
N PRO A 187 -17.11 34.77 -26.94
CA PRO A 187 -18.51 35.14 -26.90
C PRO A 187 -19.44 33.99 -27.31
N SER A 188 -20.61 33.97 -26.67
CA SER A 188 -21.75 33.08 -26.88
C SER A 188 -22.19 32.96 -28.34
N SER A 189 -22.38 31.72 -28.82
CA SER A 189 -23.06 31.40 -30.09
C SER A 189 -24.47 32.00 -30.17
N PRO A 190 -24.90 32.55 -31.31
CA PRO A 190 -26.30 32.80 -31.58
C PRO A 190 -26.94 31.57 -32.26
N ARG A 191 -27.94 31.02 -31.57
CA ARG A 191 -29.22 30.47 -32.06
C ARG A 191 -29.22 29.82 -33.46
N GLY A 192 -29.27 28.49 -33.48
CA GLY A 192 -29.76 27.74 -34.64
C GLY A 192 -31.26 27.98 -34.82
N ALA A 193 -31.62 28.59 -35.94
CA ALA A 193 -33.00 28.75 -36.39
C ALA A 193 -33.56 27.41 -36.88
N VAL A 194 -34.84 27.25 -36.59
CA VAL A 194 -35.70 26.12 -36.93
C VAL A 194 -36.35 26.35 -38.30
N GLN A 195 -36.46 25.27 -39.08
CA GLN A 195 -37.41 24.97 -40.18
C GLN A 195 -37.18 25.55 -41.60
N PRO A 196 -37.78 24.94 -42.65
CA PRO A 196 -38.75 23.82 -42.67
C PRO A 196 -38.24 22.50 -43.26
#